data_AF-A0A1Q5SI94-F1
#
_entry.id   AF-A0A1Q5SI94-F1
#
_cell.length_a   1.000
_cell.length_b   1.000
_cell.length_c   1.000
_cell.angle_alpha   90.00
_cell.angle_beta   90.00
_cell.angle_gamma   90.00
#
_symmetry.space_group_name_H-M   'P 1'
#
loop_
_entity.id
_entity.type
_entity.pdbx_description
1 polymer ?
#
loop_
_entity_poly.entity_id
_entity_poly.type
_entity_poly.pdbx_seq_one_letter_code
_entity_poly.pdbx_strand_id
1 'polypeptide(L)'
;MPTITLRLELHNPTKVKQDMYERMTEVNTAFANWLLNHPELNQATSKLFKAFSSQRFPSAVVNQTIREVKSQKKNQKTKKFRTCWCCFNNQNLKVEKKGSFYTVSFPTLEKRIGVPVVTRPDQEAWLNRLLDGTAKQGAAKLYKKRKKWYLAIAITFEVKPRHETKVMGVDLGLRYLAVASVETKSLFFKGNQCAFVRRRYAALRRRLGKAKKLHMIRKIGRKESRWMKDVNHKISRQIVNFALANGVGVIRMEALTGIRKRAKSAKEAGRSLHSWAFHQLQTMIAYKAEMAGIRVEWVDPTYTSQTCKCGHREKGNRHGIHFQCKKCGYTIHADLNGAINIAKAISGFAAEPSALVTGAPPIGVHRNPMGRGDDTTLNLGVVRTRNG
;
A
#
# COMPACT_ATOMS: atom_id res chain seq x y z
N MET A 1 8.57 -6.05 -14.88
CA MET A 1 8.25 -4.63 -15.03
C MET A 1 7.35 -4.18 -13.87
N PRO A 2 7.80 -3.27 -12.99
CA PRO A 2 6.95 -2.72 -11.93
C PRO A 2 5.75 -1.95 -12.51
N THR A 3 4.69 -1.87 -11.71
CA THR A 3 3.47 -1.13 -12.05
C THR A 3 3.10 -0.18 -10.93
N ILE A 4 2.88 1.09 -11.27
CA ILE A 4 2.33 2.10 -10.34
C ILE A 4 0.90 2.45 -10.75
N THR A 5 0.19 3.20 -9.90
CA THR A 5 -1.10 3.78 -10.27
C THR A 5 -1.07 5.28 -10.09
N LEU A 6 -1.23 5.97 -11.21
CA LEU A 6 -1.32 7.42 -11.26
C LEU A 6 -2.78 7.85 -11.07
N ARG A 7 -3.04 8.70 -10.08
CA ARG A 7 -4.40 9.19 -9.78
C ARG A 7 -4.55 10.62 -10.24
N LEU A 8 -5.22 10.80 -11.35
CA LEU A 8 -5.44 12.09 -11.99
C LEU A 8 -6.79 12.64 -11.55
N GLU A 9 -6.82 13.85 -11.03
CA GLU A 9 -8.09 14.53 -10.76
C GLU A 9 -8.64 15.07 -12.08
N LEU A 10 -9.90 14.80 -12.40
CA LEU A 10 -10.55 15.39 -13.56
C LEU A 10 -10.79 16.87 -13.26
N HIS A 11 -10.30 17.75 -14.13
CA HIS A 11 -10.40 19.20 -13.95
C HIS A 11 -11.83 19.67 -14.21
N ASN A 12 -12.50 20.14 -13.16
CA ASN A 12 -13.83 20.75 -13.16
C ASN A 12 -14.84 20.16 -14.19
N PRO A 13 -15.20 18.87 -14.11
CA PRO A 13 -16.22 18.32 -15.00
C PRO A 13 -17.54 19.07 -14.82
N THR A 14 -18.21 19.41 -15.92
CA THR A 14 -19.55 20.02 -15.89
C THR A 14 -20.55 19.13 -15.16
N LYS A 15 -21.65 19.71 -14.64
CA LYS A 15 -22.70 18.93 -13.95
C LYS A 15 -23.21 17.77 -14.80
N VAL A 16 -23.48 18.01 -16.08
CA VAL A 16 -23.83 16.98 -17.08
C VAL A 16 -22.81 15.83 -17.12
N LYS A 17 -21.51 16.13 -17.13
CA LYS A 17 -20.46 15.09 -17.11
C LYS A 17 -20.46 14.33 -15.78
N GLN A 18 -20.62 15.03 -14.65
CA GLN A 18 -20.66 14.40 -13.33
C GLN A 18 -21.85 13.44 -13.23
N ASP A 19 -23.06 13.90 -13.59
CA ASP A 19 -24.28 13.10 -13.55
C ASP A 19 -24.16 11.87 -14.48
N MET A 20 -23.55 12.04 -15.66
CA MET A 20 -23.23 10.92 -16.54
C MET A 20 -22.29 9.90 -15.88
N TYR A 21 -21.24 10.34 -15.18
CA TYR A 21 -20.33 9.42 -14.47
C TYR A 21 -21.01 8.68 -13.32
N GLU A 22 -21.94 9.34 -12.61
CA GLU A 22 -22.74 8.73 -11.55
C GLU A 22 -23.64 7.65 -12.14
N ARG A 23 -24.42 7.99 -13.16
CA ARG A 23 -25.29 7.05 -13.87
C ARG A 23 -24.52 5.85 -14.42
N MET A 24 -23.35 6.09 -15.01
CA MET A 24 -22.48 5.00 -15.47
C MET A 24 -22.08 4.07 -14.33
N THR A 25 -21.73 4.62 -13.17
CA THR A 25 -21.33 3.85 -11.99
C THR A 25 -22.50 3.05 -11.42
N GLU A 26 -23.71 3.61 -11.40
CA GLU A 26 -24.92 2.95 -10.93
C GLU A 26 -25.29 1.76 -11.80
N VAL A 27 -25.39 1.96 -13.12
CA VAL A 27 -25.64 0.88 -14.09
C VAL A 27 -24.58 -0.21 -13.99
N ASN A 28 -23.31 0.19 -13.88
CA ASN A 28 -22.22 -0.77 -13.75
C ASN A 28 -22.28 -1.58 -12.44
N THR A 29 -22.68 -0.95 -11.33
CA THR A 29 -22.84 -1.59 -10.03
C THR A 29 -24.02 -2.56 -10.03
N ALA A 30 -25.14 -2.17 -10.62
CA ALA A 30 -26.31 -3.01 -10.77
C ALA A 30 -26.00 -4.24 -11.63
N PHE A 31 -25.36 -4.03 -12.80
CA PHE A 31 -24.91 -5.11 -13.66
C PHE A 31 -23.93 -6.06 -12.95
N ALA A 32 -22.95 -5.54 -12.22
CA ALA A 32 -21.99 -6.37 -11.49
C ALA A 32 -22.67 -7.26 -10.43
N ASN A 33 -23.68 -6.74 -9.73
CA ASN A 33 -24.42 -7.49 -8.72
C ASN A 33 -25.37 -8.52 -9.33
N TRP A 34 -26.03 -8.18 -10.44
CA TRP A 34 -26.83 -9.13 -11.21
C TRP A 34 -25.94 -10.29 -11.72
N LEU A 35 -24.78 -9.95 -12.28
CA LEU A 35 -23.83 -10.91 -12.85
C LEU A 35 -23.21 -11.86 -11.79
N LEU A 36 -23.05 -11.42 -10.54
CA LEU A 36 -22.52 -12.27 -9.46
C LEU A 36 -23.32 -13.57 -9.28
N ASN A 37 -24.64 -13.50 -9.46
CA ASN A 37 -25.57 -14.61 -9.28
C ASN A 37 -25.99 -15.26 -10.60
N HIS A 38 -25.48 -14.78 -11.74
CA HIS A 38 -25.86 -15.32 -13.05
C HIS A 38 -25.25 -16.72 -13.27
N PRO A 39 -26.05 -17.70 -13.74
CA PRO A 39 -25.59 -19.09 -13.94
C PRO A 39 -24.43 -19.16 -14.94
N GLU A 40 -24.50 -18.38 -16.02
CA GLU A 40 -23.49 -18.39 -17.10
C GLU A 40 -22.33 -17.41 -16.90
N LEU A 41 -22.04 -16.99 -15.67
CA LEU A 41 -20.97 -16.00 -15.40
C LEU A 41 -19.66 -16.35 -16.13
N ASN A 42 -19.25 -17.62 -16.12
CA ASN A 42 -17.97 -18.06 -16.68
C ASN A 42 -17.88 -17.87 -18.20
N GLN A 43 -19.00 -17.94 -18.91
CA GLN A 43 -19.10 -17.77 -20.36
C GLN A 43 -19.54 -16.36 -20.76
N ALA A 44 -19.87 -15.49 -19.78
CA ALA A 44 -20.35 -14.14 -20.02
C ALA A 44 -19.40 -13.33 -20.92
N THR A 45 -20.00 -12.71 -21.94
CA THR A 45 -19.39 -11.72 -22.85
C THR A 45 -20.17 -10.41 -22.77
N SER A 46 -19.70 -9.34 -23.43
CA SER A 46 -20.44 -8.08 -23.44
C SER A 46 -21.85 -8.15 -24.01
N LYS A 47 -22.18 -9.19 -24.79
CA LYS A 47 -23.54 -9.41 -25.33
C LYS A 47 -24.56 -9.67 -24.21
N LEU A 48 -24.13 -10.29 -23.11
CA LEU A 48 -24.98 -10.60 -21.96
C LEU A 48 -25.58 -9.35 -21.30
N PHE A 49 -24.95 -8.19 -21.50
CA PHE A 49 -25.50 -6.93 -21.00
C PHE A 49 -26.90 -6.62 -21.56
N LYS A 50 -27.22 -7.05 -22.80
CA LYS A 50 -28.54 -6.85 -23.40
C LYS A 50 -29.66 -7.57 -22.62
N ALA A 51 -29.35 -8.71 -22.01
CA ALA A 51 -30.29 -9.43 -21.15
C ALA A 51 -30.53 -8.72 -19.81
N PHE A 52 -29.56 -7.90 -19.38
CA PHE A 52 -29.68 -7.09 -18.16
C PHE A 52 -30.39 -5.75 -18.40
N SER A 53 -30.09 -5.06 -19.51
CA SER A 53 -30.65 -3.74 -19.80
C SER A 53 -30.67 -3.44 -21.31
N SER A 54 -31.74 -2.78 -21.76
CA SER A 54 -31.86 -2.20 -23.10
C SER A 54 -31.08 -0.90 -23.27
N GLN A 55 -30.60 -0.30 -22.17
CA GLN A 55 -29.84 0.95 -22.22
C GLN A 55 -28.51 0.76 -22.97
N ARG A 56 -28.13 1.72 -23.82
CA ARG A 56 -26.79 1.75 -24.43
C ARG A 56 -25.71 1.88 -23.34
N PHE A 57 -24.74 0.97 -23.33
CA PHE A 57 -23.61 0.98 -22.40
C PHE A 57 -22.30 0.58 -23.08
N PRO A 58 -21.14 1.19 -22.74
CA PRO A 58 -19.90 0.87 -23.42
C PRO A 58 -19.46 -0.59 -23.20
N SER A 59 -19.35 -1.36 -24.28
CA SER A 59 -18.90 -2.76 -24.25
C SER A 59 -17.54 -2.93 -23.57
N ALA A 60 -16.66 -1.94 -23.70
CA ALA A 60 -15.38 -1.86 -23.00
C ALA A 60 -15.54 -1.94 -21.48
N VAL A 61 -16.51 -1.22 -20.92
CA VAL A 61 -16.79 -1.20 -19.47
C VAL A 61 -17.45 -2.51 -19.06
N VAL A 62 -18.43 -3.00 -19.83
CA VAL A 62 -19.08 -4.31 -19.59
C VAL A 62 -18.04 -5.43 -19.48
N ASN A 63 -17.11 -5.50 -20.45
CA ASN A 63 -16.07 -6.53 -20.47
C ASN A 63 -15.13 -6.43 -19.26
N GLN A 64 -14.79 -5.22 -18.80
CA GLN A 64 -14.00 -5.05 -17.57
C GLN A 64 -14.77 -5.49 -16.34
N THR A 65 -16.06 -5.18 -16.26
CA THR A 65 -16.92 -5.57 -15.14
C THR A 65 -17.08 -7.09 -15.06
N ILE A 66 -17.27 -7.78 -16.19
CA ILE A 66 -17.29 -9.25 -16.23
C ILE A 66 -15.97 -9.83 -15.68
N ARG A 67 -14.81 -9.29 -16.09
CA ARG A 67 -13.49 -9.73 -15.60
C ARG A 67 -13.34 -9.50 -14.09
N GLU A 68 -13.76 -8.34 -13.59
CA GLU A 68 -13.71 -8.02 -12.17
C GLU A 68 -14.62 -8.96 -11.35
N VAL A 69 -15.85 -9.19 -11.78
CA VAL A 69 -16.80 -10.10 -11.12
C VAL A 69 -16.28 -11.54 -11.10
N LYS A 70 -15.80 -12.07 -12.24
CA LYS A 70 -15.17 -13.40 -12.33
C LYS A 70 -14.02 -13.54 -11.33
N SER A 71 -13.13 -12.55 -11.29
CA SER A 71 -11.97 -12.53 -10.37
C SER A 71 -12.39 -12.51 -8.90
N GLN A 72 -13.42 -11.75 -8.56
CA GLN A 72 -13.92 -11.62 -7.19
C GLN A 72 -14.65 -12.89 -6.72
N LYS A 73 -15.46 -13.52 -7.59
CA LYS A 73 -16.18 -14.77 -7.28
C LYS A 73 -15.22 -15.94 -7.13
N LYS A 74 -14.25 -16.09 -8.04
CA LYS A 74 -13.20 -17.13 -7.96
C LYS A 74 -12.45 -17.10 -6.62
N ASN A 75 -12.21 -15.89 -6.10
CA ASN A 75 -11.50 -15.71 -4.84
C ASN A 75 -12.42 -15.67 -3.60
N GLN A 76 -13.73 -15.94 -3.75
CA GLN A 76 -14.75 -15.83 -2.69
C GLN A 76 -14.72 -14.48 -1.93
N LYS A 77 -14.24 -13.42 -2.60
CA LYS A 77 -13.92 -12.14 -1.95
C LYS A 77 -15.14 -11.24 -1.77
N THR A 78 -16.19 -11.42 -2.56
CA THR A 78 -17.30 -10.46 -2.63
C THR A 78 -18.64 -11.18 -2.77
N LYS A 79 -19.53 -10.99 -1.78
CA LYS A 79 -20.95 -11.41 -1.86
C LYS A 79 -21.82 -10.37 -2.57
N LYS A 80 -21.46 -9.07 -2.47
CA LYS A 80 -22.16 -7.95 -3.10
C LYS A 80 -21.21 -6.76 -3.31
N PHE A 81 -21.32 -6.09 -4.45
CA PHE A 81 -20.66 -4.81 -4.71
C PHE A 81 -21.52 -3.66 -4.18
N ARG A 82 -20.98 -2.91 -3.21
CA ARG A 82 -21.60 -1.63 -2.81
C ARG A 82 -21.47 -0.58 -3.93
N THR A 83 -20.33 -0.57 -4.60
CA THR A 83 -20.04 0.30 -5.74
C THR A 83 -19.03 -0.40 -6.63
N CYS A 84 -19.37 -0.60 -7.90
CA CYS A 84 -18.48 -1.12 -8.93
C CYS A 84 -18.14 0.03 -9.90
N TRP A 85 -16.98 0.65 -9.68
CA TRP A 85 -16.48 1.75 -10.51
C TRP A 85 -16.20 1.30 -11.94
N CYS A 86 -16.50 2.15 -12.92
CA CYS A 86 -16.22 1.86 -14.32
C CYS A 86 -14.71 1.74 -14.57
N CYS A 87 -14.32 0.64 -15.23
CA CYS A 87 -12.95 0.38 -15.62
C CYS A 87 -12.82 0.38 -17.15
N PHE A 88 -11.65 0.80 -17.63
CA PHE A 88 -11.30 0.85 -19.05
C PHE A 88 -10.00 0.06 -19.24
N ASN A 89 -9.90 -0.72 -20.32
CA ASN A 89 -8.62 -1.32 -20.70
C ASN A 89 -7.69 -0.26 -21.32
N ASN A 90 -6.44 -0.66 -21.58
CA ASN A 90 -5.42 0.18 -22.21
C ASN A 90 -5.82 0.70 -23.61
N GLN A 91 -6.57 -0.07 -24.40
CA GLN A 91 -7.04 0.35 -25.73
C GLN A 91 -8.15 1.41 -25.66
N ASN A 92 -8.92 1.42 -24.57
CA ASN A 92 -10.06 2.31 -24.40
C ASN A 92 -9.71 3.61 -23.68
N LEU A 93 -8.44 3.85 -23.38
CA LEU A 93 -7.94 5.06 -22.76
C LEU A 93 -6.91 5.73 -23.67
N LYS A 94 -7.00 7.05 -23.85
CA LYS A 94 -5.95 7.83 -24.51
C LYS A 94 -5.51 8.97 -23.60
N VAL A 95 -4.21 9.13 -23.41
CA VAL A 95 -3.61 10.29 -22.75
C VAL A 95 -3.01 11.17 -23.84
N GLU A 96 -3.28 12.47 -23.80
CA GLU A 96 -2.75 13.44 -24.77
C GLU A 96 -2.28 14.68 -24.01
N LYS A 97 -1.23 15.32 -24.52
CA LYS A 97 -0.79 16.65 -24.05
C LYS A 97 -1.31 17.70 -25.03
N LYS A 98 -1.99 18.71 -24.52
CA LYS A 98 -2.53 19.85 -25.29
C LYS A 98 -1.93 21.13 -24.73
N GLY A 99 -0.87 21.63 -25.39
CA GLY A 99 -0.11 22.77 -24.89
C GLY A 99 0.44 22.52 -23.49
N SER A 100 -0.04 23.28 -22.51
CA SER A 100 0.40 23.23 -21.12
C SER A 100 -0.31 22.20 -20.23
N PHE A 101 -1.36 21.53 -20.71
CA PHE A 101 -2.14 20.59 -19.90
C PHE A 101 -2.30 19.22 -20.54
N TYR A 102 -2.76 18.26 -19.74
CA TYR A 102 -3.01 16.89 -20.18
C TYR A 102 -4.50 16.62 -20.23
N THR A 103 -4.92 15.82 -21.21
CA THR A 103 -6.29 15.31 -21.33
C THR A 103 -6.29 13.78 -21.31
N VAL A 104 -7.30 13.21 -20.65
CA VAL A 104 -7.58 11.78 -20.68
C VAL A 104 -8.90 11.52 -21.38
N SER A 105 -8.89 10.60 -22.34
CA SER A 105 -10.04 10.29 -23.19
C SER A 105 -10.51 8.86 -22.99
N PHE A 106 -11.78 8.68 -22.63
CA PHE A 106 -12.37 7.37 -22.31
C PHE A 106 -13.84 7.29 -22.78
N PRO A 107 -14.38 6.07 -23.04
CA PRO A 107 -15.76 5.91 -23.49
C PRO A 107 -16.78 6.22 -22.38
N THR A 108 -17.85 6.93 -22.73
CA THR A 108 -19.02 7.15 -21.87
C THR A 108 -20.30 6.67 -22.55
N LEU A 109 -21.48 6.89 -21.96
CA LEU A 109 -22.77 6.37 -22.45
C LEU A 109 -23.07 6.73 -23.91
N GLU A 110 -22.75 7.96 -24.30
CA GLU A 110 -23.05 8.50 -25.64
C GLU A 110 -21.87 8.36 -26.59
N LYS A 111 -20.70 8.85 -26.17
CA LYS A 111 -19.50 8.94 -27.01
C LYS A 111 -18.23 8.86 -26.17
N ARG A 112 -17.08 8.81 -26.83
CA ARG A 112 -15.79 9.04 -26.16
C ARG A 112 -15.67 10.53 -25.84
N ILE A 113 -15.26 10.86 -24.63
CA ILE A 113 -14.99 12.26 -24.23
C ILE A 113 -13.54 12.41 -23.78
N GLY A 114 -12.93 13.55 -24.09
CA GLY A 114 -11.67 14.00 -23.51
C GLY A 114 -11.93 14.93 -22.32
N VAL A 115 -11.21 14.71 -21.22
CA VAL A 115 -11.33 15.52 -20.00
C VAL A 115 -9.95 16.01 -19.58
N PRO A 116 -9.75 17.32 -19.41
CA PRO A 116 -8.51 17.84 -18.83
C PRO A 116 -8.31 17.30 -17.42
N VAL A 117 -7.06 17.08 -17.03
CA VAL A 117 -6.70 16.60 -15.70
C VAL A 117 -5.84 17.60 -14.96
N VAL A 118 -6.03 17.67 -13.64
CA VAL A 118 -5.12 18.40 -12.76
C VAL A 118 -3.91 17.51 -12.52
N THR A 119 -2.73 18.02 -12.85
CA THR A 119 -1.45 17.34 -12.69
C THR A 119 -0.60 18.00 -11.61
N ARG A 120 0.39 17.24 -11.14
CA ARG A 120 1.47 17.71 -10.26
C ARG A 120 2.78 17.36 -10.95
N PRO A 121 3.92 17.99 -10.61
CA PRO A 121 5.20 17.73 -11.28
C PRO A 121 5.58 16.25 -11.32
N ASP A 122 5.33 15.50 -10.24
CA ASP A 122 5.59 14.06 -10.20
C ASP A 122 4.67 13.26 -11.13
N GLN A 123 3.44 13.72 -11.33
CA GLN A 123 2.49 13.09 -12.23
C GLN A 123 2.79 13.41 -13.70
N GLU A 124 3.23 14.63 -13.99
CA GLU A 124 3.63 15.06 -15.34
C GLU A 124 4.82 14.26 -15.83
N ALA A 125 5.81 14.01 -14.96
CA ALA A 125 6.93 13.13 -15.28
C ALA A 125 6.44 11.73 -15.75
N TRP A 126 5.44 11.15 -15.08
CA TRP A 126 4.86 9.87 -15.49
C TRP A 126 4.02 9.95 -16.77
N LEU A 127 3.29 11.05 -16.96
CA LEU A 127 2.51 11.26 -18.18
C LEU A 127 3.42 11.45 -19.40
N ASN A 128 4.53 12.17 -19.26
CA ASN A 128 5.53 12.31 -20.32
C ASN A 128 6.12 10.95 -20.70
N ARG A 129 6.42 10.11 -19.70
CA ARG A 129 6.87 8.73 -19.96
C ARG A 129 5.85 7.85 -20.69
N LEU A 130 4.56 8.13 -20.54
CA LEU A 130 3.52 7.46 -21.34
C LEU A 130 3.50 7.96 -22.78
N LEU A 131 3.76 9.25 -22.99
CA LEU A 131 3.73 9.90 -24.30
C LEU A 131 4.99 9.59 -25.13
N ASP A 132 6.16 9.47 -24.50
CA ASP A 132 7.42 9.12 -25.15
C ASP A 132 7.63 7.60 -25.35
N GLY A 133 6.71 6.77 -24.84
CA GLY A 133 6.74 5.31 -24.99
C GLY A 133 7.65 4.57 -23.99
N THR A 134 8.34 5.26 -23.08
CA THR A 134 9.19 4.63 -22.04
C THR A 134 8.39 3.99 -20.89
N ALA A 135 7.08 4.19 -20.87
CA ALA A 135 6.14 3.50 -20.01
C ALA A 135 4.87 3.12 -20.78
N LYS A 136 4.25 2.01 -20.37
CA LYS A 136 3.03 1.46 -20.96
C LYS A 136 1.85 1.76 -20.06
N GLN A 137 0.77 2.28 -20.64
CA GLN A 137 -0.50 2.42 -19.93
C GLN A 137 -1.21 1.05 -19.80
N GLY A 138 -1.76 0.79 -18.62
CA GLY A 138 -2.60 -0.36 -18.32
C GLY A 138 -4.07 0.02 -18.24
N ALA A 139 -4.82 -0.73 -17.43
CA ALA A 139 -6.22 -0.43 -17.17
C ALA A 139 -6.37 0.87 -16.35
N ALA A 140 -7.49 1.57 -16.57
CA ALA A 140 -7.88 2.72 -15.79
C ALA A 140 -9.21 2.52 -15.08
N LYS A 141 -9.42 3.25 -13.98
CA LYS A 141 -10.62 3.22 -13.15
C LYS A 141 -11.11 4.63 -12.86
N LEU A 142 -12.35 4.93 -13.26
CA LEU A 142 -13.02 6.19 -12.95
C LEU A 142 -13.70 6.07 -11.58
N TYR A 143 -13.39 6.97 -10.65
CA TYR A 143 -13.99 6.93 -9.32
C TYR A 143 -14.21 8.31 -8.71
N LYS A 144 -15.22 8.41 -7.84
CA LYS A 144 -15.51 9.63 -7.08
C LYS A 144 -14.93 9.53 -5.66
N LYS A 145 -14.30 10.60 -5.20
CA LYS A 145 -13.77 10.71 -3.84
C LYS A 145 -13.86 12.16 -3.35
N ARG A 146 -14.47 12.38 -2.18
CA ARG A 146 -14.65 13.72 -1.57
C ARG A 146 -15.22 14.74 -2.57
N LYS A 147 -16.33 14.37 -3.23
CA LYS A 147 -17.02 15.17 -4.26
C LYS A 147 -16.24 15.44 -5.56
N LYS A 148 -15.00 14.96 -5.68
CA LYS A 148 -14.17 15.11 -6.88
C LYS A 148 -14.07 13.79 -7.66
N TRP A 149 -13.92 13.91 -8.97
CA TRP A 149 -13.75 12.78 -9.88
C TRP A 149 -12.27 12.54 -10.19
N TYR A 150 -11.90 11.28 -10.25
CA TYR A 150 -10.54 10.85 -10.51
C TYR A 150 -10.51 9.72 -11.52
N LEU A 151 -9.44 9.69 -12.31
CA LEU A 151 -9.05 8.56 -13.12
C LEU A 151 -7.76 7.96 -12.57
N ALA A 152 -7.82 6.71 -12.11
CA ALA A 152 -6.65 5.94 -11.69
C ALA A 152 -6.13 5.12 -12.87
N ILE A 153 -4.96 5.45 -13.39
CA ILE A 153 -4.32 4.78 -14.53
C ILE A 153 -3.18 3.89 -14.02
N ALA A 154 -3.19 2.60 -14.34
CA ALA A 154 -2.03 1.74 -14.12
C ALA A 154 -0.93 2.08 -15.13
N ILE A 155 0.31 2.25 -14.67
CA ILE A 155 1.46 2.54 -15.54
C ILE A 155 2.53 1.49 -15.25
N THR A 156 2.88 0.73 -16.28
CA THR A 156 3.92 -0.31 -16.24
C THR A 156 5.15 0.19 -16.97
N PHE A 157 6.34 0.02 -16.40
CA PHE A 157 7.57 0.55 -16.99
C PHE A 157 8.73 -0.39 -16.75
N GLU A 158 9.77 -0.24 -17.56
CA GLU A 158 11.03 -0.94 -17.37
C GLU A 158 11.90 -0.16 -16.40
N VAL A 159 12.59 -0.90 -15.54
CA VAL A 159 13.59 -0.36 -14.64
C VAL A 159 14.92 -0.90 -15.11
N LYS A 160 15.86 0.02 -15.37
CA LYS A 160 17.24 -0.36 -15.62
C LYS A 160 17.87 -0.75 -14.28
N PRO A 161 18.40 -1.98 -14.15
CA PRO A 161 19.06 -2.40 -12.93
C PRO A 161 20.30 -1.54 -12.70
N ARG A 162 20.61 -1.30 -11.43
CA ARG A 162 21.86 -0.68 -11.00
C ARG A 162 22.96 -1.75 -10.94
N HIS A 163 24.11 -1.44 -11.54
CA HIS A 163 25.28 -2.34 -11.58
C HIS A 163 26.26 -2.07 -10.44
N GLU A 164 25.98 -1.06 -9.61
CA GLU A 164 26.81 -0.74 -8.46
C GLU A 164 26.84 -1.90 -7.44
N THR A 165 28.01 -2.10 -6.84
CA THR A 165 28.26 -3.19 -5.88
C THR A 165 28.09 -2.77 -4.43
N LYS A 166 27.98 -1.46 -4.14
CA LYS A 166 27.84 -0.96 -2.78
C LYS A 166 26.54 -1.44 -2.14
N VAL A 167 26.66 -1.95 -0.93
CA VAL A 167 25.57 -2.50 -0.13
C VAL A 167 25.26 -1.56 1.03
N MET A 168 23.98 -1.25 1.22
CA MET A 168 23.47 -0.53 2.39
C MET A 168 22.63 -1.45 3.26
N GLY A 169 22.90 -1.50 4.55
CA GLY A 169 22.05 -2.20 5.52
C GLY A 169 21.07 -1.22 6.18
N VAL A 170 19.83 -1.65 6.38
CA VAL A 170 18.78 -0.86 7.04
C VAL A 170 18.21 -1.66 8.21
N ASP A 171 18.49 -1.19 9.42
CA ASP A 171 17.92 -1.71 10.67
C ASP A 171 16.65 -0.93 11.04
N LEU A 172 15.61 -1.61 11.54
CA LEU A 172 14.33 -1.01 11.90
C LEU A 172 14.00 -1.23 13.38
N GLY A 173 13.64 -0.16 14.08
CA GLY A 173 13.38 -0.22 15.52
C GLY A 173 12.29 0.73 16.03
N LEU A 174 12.08 0.73 17.34
CA LEU A 174 11.08 1.61 17.98
C LEU A 174 11.66 2.97 18.39
N ARG A 175 12.89 2.98 18.92
CA ARG A 175 13.59 4.20 19.32
C ARG A 175 14.07 4.96 18.09
N TYR A 176 14.67 4.25 17.16
CA TYR A 176 14.95 4.71 15.80
C TYR A 176 14.11 3.87 14.84
N LEU A 177 13.21 4.51 14.09
CA LEU A 177 12.31 3.87 13.14
C LEU A 177 13.07 3.16 12.03
N ALA A 178 14.20 3.75 11.63
CA ALA A 178 15.17 3.16 10.73
C ALA A 178 16.55 3.75 11.00
N VAL A 179 17.59 2.92 10.85
CA VAL A 179 18.99 3.32 10.77
C VAL A 179 19.57 2.68 9.52
N ALA A 180 20.08 3.49 8.61
CA ALA A 180 20.74 3.02 7.39
C ALA A 180 22.24 3.22 7.50
N SER A 181 23.02 2.25 7.02
CA SER A 181 24.49 2.30 7.01
C SER A 181 25.03 1.83 5.67
N VAL A 182 25.91 2.64 5.07
CA VAL A 182 26.67 2.32 3.87
C VAL A 182 28.10 2.80 4.07
N GLU A 183 29.07 1.88 4.03
CA GLU A 183 30.48 2.19 4.30
C GLU A 183 30.64 3.01 5.61
N THR A 184 31.12 4.25 5.51
CA THR A 184 31.33 5.18 6.64
C THR A 184 30.15 6.13 6.88
N LYS A 185 29.13 6.12 6.01
CA LYS A 185 27.99 7.03 6.06
C LYS A 185 26.77 6.36 6.67
N SER A 186 25.99 7.14 7.42
CA SER A 186 24.79 6.63 8.09
C SER A 186 23.66 7.65 8.10
N LEU A 187 22.42 7.15 8.24
CA LEU A 187 21.21 7.95 8.29
C LEU A 187 20.27 7.42 9.38
N PHE A 188 19.81 8.30 10.27
CA PHE A 188 18.99 7.94 11.43
C PHE A 188 17.61 8.59 11.39
N PHE A 189 16.58 7.81 11.74
CA PHE A 189 15.20 8.30 11.86
C PHE A 189 14.68 8.09 13.27
N LYS A 190 14.67 9.16 14.10
CA LYS A 190 14.18 9.09 15.48
C LYS A 190 12.67 8.77 15.54
N GLY A 191 12.27 7.91 16.46
CA GLY A 191 10.89 7.46 16.69
C GLY A 191 10.10 8.26 17.72
N ASN A 192 10.70 9.27 18.35
CA ASN A 192 10.11 10.02 19.48
C ASN A 192 8.73 10.61 19.16
N GLN A 193 8.60 11.27 18.00
CA GLN A 193 7.33 11.86 17.56
C GLN A 193 6.27 10.77 17.33
N CYS A 194 6.65 9.65 16.69
CA CYS A 194 5.76 8.51 16.49
C CYS A 194 5.30 7.90 17.82
N ALA A 195 6.22 7.75 18.78
CA ALA A 195 5.90 7.26 20.12
C ALA A 195 4.95 8.22 20.85
N PHE A 196 5.18 9.53 20.77
CA PHE A 196 4.31 10.55 21.35
C PHE A 196 2.90 10.51 20.75
N VAL A 197 2.78 10.49 19.43
CA VAL A 197 1.49 10.44 18.73
C VAL A 197 0.73 9.17 19.11
N ARG A 198 1.39 8.00 19.12
CA ARG A 198 0.79 6.73 19.54
C ARG A 198 0.27 6.80 20.97
N ARG A 199 1.06 7.31 21.91
CA ARG A 199 0.64 7.50 23.32
C ARG A 199 -0.57 8.43 23.43
N ARG A 200 -0.56 9.57 22.73
CA ARG A 200 -1.67 10.54 22.70
C ARG A 200 -2.97 9.90 22.21
N TYR A 201 -2.94 9.15 21.10
CA TYR A 201 -4.13 8.49 20.57
C TYR A 201 -4.60 7.32 21.46
N ALA A 202 -3.68 6.58 22.09
CA ALA A 202 -4.03 5.54 23.05
C ALA A 202 -4.73 6.12 24.30
N ALA A 203 -4.20 7.20 24.87
CA ALA A 203 -4.81 7.90 26.00
C ALA A 203 -6.19 8.48 25.64
N LEU A 204 -6.32 9.07 24.45
CA LEU A 204 -7.60 9.58 23.95
C LEU A 204 -8.65 8.47 23.81
N ARG A 205 -8.29 7.33 23.22
CA ARG A 205 -9.19 6.17 23.10
C ARG A 205 -9.59 5.64 24.47
N ARG A 206 -8.65 5.52 25.41
CA ARG A 206 -8.93 5.08 26.79
C ARG A 206 -9.92 6.00 27.49
N ARG A 207 -9.70 7.32 27.41
CA ARG A 207 -10.61 8.33 28.00
C ARG A 207 -12.01 8.25 27.41
N LEU A 208 -12.13 8.19 26.09
CA LEU A 208 -13.43 8.08 25.41
C LEU A 208 -14.13 6.75 25.69
N GLY A 209 -13.37 5.67 25.82
CA GLY A 209 -13.88 4.34 26.17
C GLY A 209 -14.48 4.32 27.57
N LYS A 210 -13.77 4.88 28.57
CA LYS A 210 -14.28 5.06 29.94
C LYS A 210 -15.57 5.89 29.97
N ALA A 211 -15.62 6.96 29.16
CA ALA A 211 -16.81 7.80 29.03
C ALA A 211 -17.93 7.18 28.17
N LYS A 212 -17.80 5.91 27.72
CA LYS A 212 -18.74 5.21 26.82
C LYS A 212 -19.07 5.97 25.51
N LYS A 213 -18.21 6.91 25.07
CA LYS A 213 -18.39 7.73 23.85
C LYS A 213 -17.85 7.00 22.62
N LEU A 214 -18.39 5.81 22.31
CA LEU A 214 -17.93 4.96 21.21
C LEU A 214 -18.05 5.65 19.83
N HIS A 215 -19.08 6.47 19.61
CA HIS A 215 -19.25 7.22 18.37
C HIS A 215 -18.07 8.19 18.10
N MET A 216 -17.48 8.78 19.15
CA MET A 216 -16.31 9.66 19.01
C MET A 216 -15.06 8.87 18.63
N ILE A 217 -14.88 7.67 19.17
CA ILE A 217 -13.80 6.77 18.75
C ILE A 217 -13.94 6.41 17.27
N ARG A 218 -15.17 6.10 16.82
CA ARG A 218 -15.47 5.87 15.40
C ARG A 218 -15.17 7.10 14.54
N LYS A 219 -15.48 8.31 15.03
CA LYS A 219 -15.19 9.60 14.34
C LYS A 219 -13.69 9.89 14.21
N ILE A 220 -12.86 9.51 15.20
CA ILE A 220 -11.39 9.55 15.08
C ILE A 220 -10.94 8.67 13.91
N GLY A 221 -11.54 7.48 13.79
CA GLY A 221 -11.32 6.56 12.68
C GLY A 221 -9.84 6.22 12.51
N ARG A 222 -9.36 6.26 11.26
CA ARG A 222 -7.99 5.87 10.89
C ARG A 222 -7.01 7.04 10.80
N LYS A 223 -7.21 8.12 11.56
CA LYS A 223 -6.32 9.30 11.54
C LYS A 223 -4.88 8.94 11.89
N GLU A 224 -4.65 8.27 13.01
CA GLU A 224 -3.31 7.82 13.45
C GLU A 224 -2.63 6.93 12.40
N SER A 225 -3.36 5.94 11.85
CA SER A 225 -2.83 5.04 10.81
C SER A 225 -2.44 5.78 9.53
N ARG A 226 -3.23 6.78 9.11
CA ARG A 226 -2.89 7.62 7.95
C ARG A 226 -1.65 8.47 8.20
N TRP A 227 -1.51 9.02 9.39
CA TRP A 227 -0.33 9.79 9.78
C TRP A 227 0.92 8.91 9.81
N MET A 228 0.86 7.73 10.43
CA MET A 228 1.99 6.78 10.43
C MET A 228 2.37 6.34 9.01
N LYS A 229 1.37 6.14 8.14
CA LYS A 229 1.60 5.81 6.74
C LYS A 229 2.34 6.92 5.99
N ASP A 230 1.99 8.18 6.25
CA ASP A 230 2.70 9.35 5.68
C ASP A 230 4.15 9.41 6.15
N VAL A 231 4.40 9.22 7.46
CA VAL A 231 5.74 9.15 8.03
C VAL A 231 6.55 8.03 7.35
N ASN A 232 6.00 6.82 7.23
CA ASN A 232 6.67 5.70 6.57
C ASN A 232 6.98 6.00 5.09
N HIS A 233 6.08 6.69 4.36
CA HIS A 233 6.34 7.11 2.99
C HIS A 233 7.48 8.14 2.90
N LYS A 234 7.60 9.07 3.86
CA LYS A 234 8.69 10.04 3.90
C LYS A 234 10.03 9.36 4.20
N ILE A 235 10.08 8.53 5.24
CA ILE A 235 11.28 7.79 5.65
C ILE A 235 11.78 6.90 4.52
N SER A 236 10.91 6.06 3.95
CA SER A 236 11.30 5.17 2.84
C SER A 236 11.81 5.92 1.61
N ARG A 237 11.27 7.12 1.31
CA ARG A 237 11.81 7.93 0.20
C ARG A 237 13.19 8.50 0.53
N GLN A 238 13.39 8.97 1.77
CA GLN A 238 14.69 9.48 2.21
C GLN A 238 15.76 8.38 2.22
N ILE A 239 15.43 7.16 2.66
CA ILE A 239 16.34 6.01 2.61
C ILE A 239 16.77 5.69 1.17
N VAL A 240 15.83 5.63 0.24
CA VAL A 240 16.16 5.35 -1.18
C VAL A 240 16.96 6.49 -1.81
N ASN A 241 16.62 7.74 -1.52
CA ASN A 241 17.41 8.88 -2.00
C ASN A 241 18.83 8.87 -1.43
N PHE A 242 18.99 8.53 -0.16
CA PHE A 242 20.30 8.37 0.48
C PHE A 242 21.10 7.23 -0.16
N ALA A 243 20.44 6.11 -0.50
CA ALA A 243 21.07 5.01 -1.22
C ALA A 243 21.59 5.48 -2.60
N LEU A 244 20.75 6.17 -3.37
CA LEU A 244 21.10 6.70 -4.69
C LEU A 244 22.26 7.69 -4.62
N ALA A 245 22.23 8.63 -3.67
CA ALA A 245 23.29 9.63 -3.49
C ALA A 245 24.64 9.02 -3.10
N ASN A 246 24.65 7.78 -2.60
CA ASN A 246 25.86 7.07 -2.19
C ASN A 246 26.23 5.91 -3.13
N GLY A 247 25.63 5.83 -4.32
CA GLY A 247 25.95 4.81 -5.32
C GLY A 247 25.64 3.39 -4.86
N VAL A 248 24.59 3.20 -4.05
CA VAL A 248 24.17 1.88 -3.56
C VAL A 248 23.46 1.11 -4.66
N GLY A 249 23.89 -0.13 -4.92
CA GLY A 249 23.20 -1.04 -5.82
C GLY A 249 22.36 -2.11 -5.11
N VAL A 250 22.59 -2.33 -3.81
CA VAL A 250 21.87 -3.33 -3.01
C VAL A 250 21.48 -2.76 -1.64
N ILE A 251 20.21 -2.94 -1.24
CA ILE A 251 19.73 -2.66 0.11
C ILE A 251 19.40 -3.96 0.81
N ARG A 252 19.97 -4.16 2.00
CA ARG A 252 19.67 -5.29 2.89
C ARG A 252 18.80 -4.87 4.05
N MET A 253 17.78 -5.67 4.35
CA MET A 253 16.89 -5.51 5.50
C MET A 253 16.66 -6.88 6.16
N GLU A 254 16.42 -6.91 7.47
CA GLU A 254 16.06 -8.15 8.15
C GLU A 254 14.71 -8.73 7.68
N ALA A 255 14.64 -10.05 7.53
CA ALA A 255 13.38 -10.73 7.27
C ALA A 255 12.49 -10.72 8.53
N LEU A 256 11.32 -10.08 8.43
CA LEU A 256 10.35 -10.08 9.54
C LEU A 256 9.66 -11.45 9.66
N THR A 257 9.81 -12.09 10.80
CA THR A 257 9.07 -13.32 11.15
C THR A 257 7.79 -13.00 11.96
N GLY A 258 6.75 -13.81 11.81
CA GLY A 258 5.60 -13.82 12.76
C GLY A 258 4.50 -12.76 12.58
N ILE A 259 4.46 -12.00 11.48
CA ILE A 259 3.47 -10.91 11.23
C ILE A 259 2.00 -11.39 11.33
N ARG A 260 1.74 -12.68 11.05
CA ARG A 260 0.37 -13.25 10.96
C ARG A 260 -0.19 -13.82 12.27
N LYS A 261 0.57 -13.84 13.38
CA LYS A 261 0.06 -14.43 14.63
C LYS A 261 -0.99 -13.50 15.25
N ARG A 262 -2.23 -14.00 15.44
CA ARG A 262 -3.28 -13.31 16.20
C ARG A 262 -2.77 -13.14 17.63
N ALA A 263 -2.71 -11.90 18.11
CA ALA A 263 -2.25 -11.61 19.47
C ALA A 263 -3.22 -12.25 20.49
N LYS A 264 -2.70 -13.04 21.43
CA LYS A 264 -3.47 -13.67 22.52
C LYS A 264 -3.49 -12.79 23.78
N SER A 265 -2.63 -11.77 23.85
CA SER A 265 -2.54 -10.82 24.97
C SER A 265 -2.38 -9.37 24.52
N ALA A 266 -2.63 -8.41 25.43
CA ALA A 266 -2.40 -6.98 25.17
C ALA A 266 -0.92 -6.65 24.86
N LYS A 267 0.02 -7.36 25.50
CA LYS A 267 1.46 -7.25 25.25
C LYS A 267 1.82 -7.72 23.85
N GLU A 268 1.24 -8.84 23.41
CA GLU A 268 1.38 -9.33 22.04
C GLU A 268 0.68 -8.44 21.03
N ALA A 269 -0.44 -7.81 21.38
CA ALA A 269 -1.13 -6.86 20.51
C ALA A 269 -0.25 -5.63 20.25
N GLY A 270 0.44 -5.12 21.27
CA GLY A 270 1.46 -4.08 21.11
C GLY A 270 2.60 -4.52 20.18
N ARG A 271 3.18 -5.71 20.40
CA ARG A 271 4.23 -6.27 19.53
C ARG A 271 3.76 -6.48 18.08
N SER A 272 2.54 -6.97 17.89
CA SER A 272 1.93 -7.14 16.57
C SER A 272 1.78 -5.79 15.86
N LEU A 273 1.23 -4.77 16.53
CA LEU A 273 1.11 -3.42 15.96
C LEU A 273 2.46 -2.83 15.51
N HIS A 274 3.53 -3.12 16.26
CA HIS A 274 4.89 -2.73 15.89
C HIS A 274 5.41 -3.50 14.67
N SER A 275 5.24 -4.82 14.65
CA SER A 275 5.58 -5.67 13.50
C SER A 275 4.87 -5.21 12.22
N TRP A 276 3.59 -4.83 12.30
CA TRP A 276 2.83 -4.29 11.16
C TRP A 276 3.39 -2.95 10.64
N ALA A 277 3.86 -2.07 11.55
CA ALA A 277 4.44 -0.78 11.16
C ALA A 277 5.81 -0.95 10.49
N PHE A 278 6.63 -1.90 10.96
CA PHE A 278 7.92 -2.25 10.35
C PHE A 278 7.72 -2.88 8.99
N HIS A 279 6.83 -3.86 8.87
CA HIS A 279 6.53 -4.48 7.58
C HIS A 279 6.06 -3.43 6.57
N GLN A 280 5.19 -2.50 6.97
CA GLN A 280 4.77 -1.42 6.09
C GLN A 280 5.96 -0.56 5.61
N LEU A 281 6.90 -0.22 6.50
CA LEU A 281 8.07 0.57 6.15
C LEU A 281 9.01 -0.22 5.21
N GLN A 282 9.29 -1.49 5.51
CA GLN A 282 10.08 -2.37 4.64
C GLN A 282 9.48 -2.51 3.25
N THR A 283 8.18 -2.79 3.15
CA THR A 283 7.49 -2.86 1.85
C THR A 283 7.66 -1.55 1.08
N MET A 284 7.57 -0.40 1.77
CA MET A 284 7.75 0.91 1.13
C MET A 284 9.17 1.20 0.69
N ILE A 285 10.17 0.75 1.44
CA ILE A 285 11.58 0.84 1.04
C ILE A 285 11.79 -0.06 -0.18
N ALA A 286 11.35 -1.32 -0.11
CA ALA A 286 11.57 -2.33 -1.14
C ALA A 286 11.02 -1.88 -2.51
N TYR A 287 9.73 -1.55 -2.60
CA TYR A 287 9.16 -1.18 -3.90
C TYR A 287 9.80 0.11 -4.46
N LYS A 288 10.23 1.04 -3.60
CA LYS A 288 10.88 2.29 -4.06
C LYS A 288 12.31 2.07 -4.50
N ALA A 289 13.04 1.18 -3.82
CA ALA A 289 14.38 0.76 -4.19
C ALA A 289 14.34 0.03 -5.55
N GLU A 290 13.43 -0.93 -5.70
CA GLU A 290 13.20 -1.64 -6.96
C GLU A 290 12.82 -0.67 -8.08
N MET A 291 11.95 0.32 -7.83
CA MET A 291 11.62 1.34 -8.82
C MET A 291 12.82 2.21 -9.24
N ALA A 292 13.85 2.31 -8.40
CA ALA A 292 15.08 3.04 -8.65
C ALA A 292 16.21 2.14 -9.18
N GLY A 293 15.93 0.86 -9.47
CA GLY A 293 16.89 -0.12 -9.96
C GLY A 293 17.78 -0.73 -8.88
N ILE A 294 17.56 -0.39 -7.60
CA ILE A 294 18.31 -0.91 -6.46
C ILE A 294 17.75 -2.28 -6.08
N ARG A 295 18.61 -3.29 -5.99
CA ARG A 295 18.23 -4.64 -5.54
C ARG A 295 17.94 -4.65 -4.05
N VAL A 296 17.01 -5.50 -3.63
CA VAL A 296 16.64 -5.65 -2.21
C VAL A 296 16.89 -7.09 -1.82
N GLU A 297 17.64 -7.28 -0.73
CA GLU A 297 18.00 -8.59 -0.19
C GLU A 297 17.53 -8.69 1.26
N TRP A 298 17.15 -9.90 1.68
CA TRP A 298 16.67 -10.17 3.02
C TRP A 298 17.73 -10.93 3.82
N VAL A 299 17.99 -10.47 5.04
CA VAL A 299 19.01 -11.04 5.95
C VAL A 299 18.31 -11.75 7.10
N ASP A 300 18.87 -12.86 7.56
CA ASP A 300 18.37 -13.53 8.77
C ASP A 300 18.54 -12.60 9.99
N PRO A 301 17.47 -12.31 10.76
CA PRO A 301 17.54 -11.39 11.91
C PRO A 301 18.34 -11.94 13.09
N THR A 302 18.73 -13.22 13.08
CA THR A 302 19.30 -13.88 14.24
C THR A 302 20.70 -13.35 14.52
N TYR A 303 20.96 -12.88 15.73
CA TYR A 303 22.27 -12.43 16.21
C TYR A 303 22.88 -11.16 15.58
N THR A 304 22.18 -10.50 14.65
CA THR A 304 22.61 -9.24 14.01
C THR A 304 22.91 -8.14 15.04
N SER A 305 22.12 -8.06 16.10
CA SER A 305 22.24 -7.03 17.15
C SER A 305 23.27 -7.35 18.25
N GLN A 306 23.83 -8.56 18.29
CA GLN A 306 24.73 -9.03 19.36
C GLN A 306 26.17 -9.23 18.90
N THR A 307 26.39 -9.26 17.59
CA THR A 307 27.69 -9.57 17.00
C THR A 307 28.50 -8.30 16.82
N CYS A 308 29.75 -8.33 17.26
CA CYS A 308 30.71 -7.27 17.02
C CYS A 308 31.42 -7.45 15.67
N LYS A 309 32.00 -6.37 15.14
CA LYS A 309 32.90 -6.42 13.98
C LYS A 309 34.09 -7.38 14.14
N CYS A 310 34.49 -7.72 15.37
CA CYS A 310 35.54 -8.69 15.67
C CYS A 310 35.06 -10.16 15.66
N GLY A 311 33.77 -10.41 15.39
CA GLY A 311 33.15 -11.74 15.40
C GLY A 311 32.63 -12.20 16.76
N HIS A 312 32.98 -11.53 17.87
CA HIS A 312 32.44 -11.88 19.20
C HIS A 312 30.94 -11.64 19.26
N ARG A 313 30.19 -12.66 19.71
CA ARG A 313 28.73 -12.64 19.84
C ARG A 313 28.33 -12.84 21.28
N GLU A 314 27.69 -11.85 21.87
CA GLU A 314 27.21 -11.92 23.23
C GLU A 314 26.02 -11.00 23.46
N LYS A 315 25.04 -11.47 24.23
CA LYS A 315 23.86 -10.68 24.60
C LYS A 315 24.24 -9.44 25.41
N GLY A 316 25.27 -9.54 26.26
CA GLY A 316 25.83 -8.45 27.05
C GLY A 316 26.50 -7.35 26.23
N ASN A 317 26.70 -7.53 24.92
CA ASN A 317 27.29 -6.49 24.08
C ASN A 317 26.35 -5.28 23.88
N ARG A 318 25.04 -5.43 24.12
CA ARG A 318 24.05 -4.38 23.86
C ARG A 318 23.33 -3.94 25.14
N HIS A 319 23.40 -2.65 25.44
CA HIS A 319 22.65 -1.99 26.51
C HIS A 319 21.87 -0.79 25.96
N GLY A 320 20.61 -1.01 25.61
CA GLY A 320 19.75 0.02 25.04
C GLY A 320 20.25 0.50 23.68
N ILE A 321 20.71 1.77 23.62
CA ILE A 321 21.28 2.41 22.42
C ILE A 321 22.80 2.24 22.31
N HIS A 322 23.46 1.77 23.37
CA HIS A 322 24.89 1.58 23.40
C HIS A 322 25.24 0.13 23.07
N PHE A 323 26.24 -0.04 22.21
CA PHE A 323 26.91 -1.31 21.99
C PHE A 323 28.34 -1.18 22.49
N GLN A 324 28.79 -2.15 23.29
CA GLN A 324 30.17 -2.29 23.73
C GLN A 324 30.54 -3.77 23.68
N CYS A 325 31.48 -4.14 22.83
CA CYS A 325 31.95 -5.51 22.75
C CYS A 325 32.71 -5.89 24.03
N LYS A 326 32.29 -6.96 24.70
CA LYS A 326 32.96 -7.46 25.91
C LYS A 326 34.30 -8.14 25.65
N LYS A 327 34.61 -8.48 24.40
CA LYS A 327 35.90 -9.08 23.99
C LYS A 327 36.94 -8.04 23.56
N CYS A 328 36.58 -7.12 22.67
CA CYS A 328 37.55 -6.17 22.08
C CYS A 328 37.32 -4.70 22.47
N GLY A 329 36.37 -4.42 23.35
CA GLY A 329 36.09 -3.06 23.83
C GLY A 329 35.41 -2.12 22.82
N TYR A 330 35.20 -2.55 21.56
CA TYR A 330 34.60 -1.70 20.52
C TYR A 330 33.24 -1.14 20.92
N THR A 331 33.10 0.19 20.83
CA THR A 331 31.87 0.92 21.16
C THR A 331 31.25 1.58 19.93
N ILE A 332 29.92 1.53 19.83
CA ILE A 332 29.15 2.22 18.79
C ILE A 332 27.67 2.34 19.20
N HIS A 333 26.88 3.11 18.46
CA HIS A 333 25.43 3.05 18.55
C HIS A 333 24.91 1.66 18.15
N ALA A 334 24.06 1.05 18.98
CA ALA A 334 23.61 -0.33 18.81
C ALA A 334 22.82 -0.56 17.50
N ASP A 335 21.93 0.35 17.14
CA ASP A 335 21.16 0.24 15.87
C ASP A 335 22.05 0.50 14.64
N LEU A 336 23.18 1.22 14.80
CA LEU A 336 24.16 1.39 13.72
C LEU A 336 25.00 0.12 13.55
N ASN A 337 25.40 -0.52 14.66
CA ASN A 337 26.02 -1.85 14.62
C ASN A 337 25.10 -2.86 13.93
N GLY A 338 23.80 -2.82 14.26
CA GLY A 338 22.76 -3.63 13.59
C GLY A 338 22.74 -3.38 12.08
N ALA A 339 22.65 -2.12 11.65
CA ALA A 339 22.66 -1.76 10.23
C ALA A 339 23.94 -2.21 9.50
N ILE A 340 25.12 -2.08 10.13
CA ILE A 340 26.39 -2.57 9.58
C ILE A 340 26.38 -4.09 9.43
N ASN A 341 25.89 -4.81 10.43
CA ASN A 341 25.82 -6.26 10.42
C ASN A 341 24.83 -6.78 9.37
N ILE A 342 23.71 -6.08 9.18
CA ILE A 342 22.75 -6.34 8.10
C ILE A 342 23.41 -6.08 6.73
N ALA A 343 24.16 -4.99 6.57
CA ALA A 343 24.88 -4.71 5.33
C ALA A 343 25.87 -5.84 4.98
N LYS A 344 26.54 -6.40 5.99
CA LYS A 344 27.47 -7.52 5.85
C LYS A 344 26.81 -8.90 5.74
N ALA A 345 25.49 -8.99 5.94
CA ALA A 345 24.75 -10.26 6.00
C ALA A 345 25.40 -11.29 6.95
N ILE A 346 25.84 -10.86 8.15
CA ILE A 346 26.62 -11.71 9.07
C ILE A 346 25.92 -12.98 9.51
N SER A 347 24.58 -12.97 9.44
CA SER A 347 23.70 -14.08 9.83
C SER A 347 23.27 -14.92 8.62
N GLY A 348 23.81 -14.62 7.44
CA GLY A 348 23.39 -15.19 6.17
C GLY A 348 22.17 -14.51 5.56
N PHE A 349 21.89 -14.88 4.31
CA PHE A 349 20.67 -14.49 3.62
C PHE A 349 19.50 -15.32 4.11
N ALA A 350 18.37 -14.65 4.34
CA ALA A 350 17.12 -15.35 4.56
C ALA A 350 16.57 -15.85 3.22
N ALA A 351 15.83 -16.96 3.24
CA ALA A 351 14.95 -17.30 2.12
C ALA A 351 14.02 -16.10 1.86
N GLU A 352 13.73 -15.82 0.58
CA GLU A 352 12.78 -14.77 0.24
C GLU A 352 11.49 -14.96 1.07
N PRO A 353 11.00 -13.90 1.76
CA PRO A 353 9.76 -14.01 2.50
C PRO A 353 8.67 -14.49 1.55
N SER A 354 8.16 -15.71 1.75
CA SER A 354 7.17 -16.42 0.92
C SER A 354 6.40 -15.49 -0.02
N ALA A 355 6.71 -15.64 -1.31
CA ALA A 355 6.22 -14.85 -2.42
C ALA A 355 4.68 -14.87 -2.52
N LEU A 356 4.07 -13.85 -1.92
CA LEU A 356 2.80 -13.27 -2.39
C LEU A 356 2.96 -11.78 -2.68
N VAL A 357 4.20 -11.27 -2.80
CA VAL A 357 4.51 -9.84 -2.86
C VAL A 357 5.14 -9.38 -4.19
N THR A 358 5.40 -10.27 -5.15
CA THR A 358 5.64 -9.85 -6.55
C THR A 358 4.35 -9.50 -7.29
N GLY A 359 3.19 -9.80 -6.70
CA GLY A 359 1.95 -9.11 -6.99
C GLY A 359 1.85 -7.86 -6.13
N ALA A 360 2.60 -6.80 -6.45
CA ALA A 360 2.10 -5.47 -6.12
C ALA A 360 0.65 -5.46 -6.62
N PRO A 361 -0.37 -5.39 -5.74
CA PRO A 361 -1.70 -5.16 -6.26
C PRO A 361 -1.56 -3.88 -7.09
N PRO A 362 -2.15 -3.79 -8.30
CA PRO A 362 -2.29 -2.48 -8.92
C PRO A 362 -2.80 -1.59 -7.80
N ILE A 363 -2.12 -0.46 -7.56
CA ILE A 363 -2.46 0.50 -6.52
C ILE A 363 -3.85 1.08 -6.87
N GLY A 364 -4.91 0.26 -6.78
CA GLY A 364 -5.97 0.33 -7.80
C GLY A 364 -7.04 -0.77 -7.77
N VAL A 365 -7.05 -1.70 -6.81
CA VAL A 365 -8.35 -2.19 -6.30
C VAL A 365 -8.53 -1.55 -4.95
N HIS A 366 -9.29 -0.45 -4.95
CA HIS A 366 -9.90 0.05 -3.73
C HIS A 366 -10.46 -1.18 -2.98
N ARG A 367 -9.90 -1.48 -1.79
CA ARG A 367 -10.73 -2.09 -0.75
C ARG A 367 -11.96 -1.19 -0.71
N ASN A 368 -13.09 -1.77 -1.09
CA ASN A 368 -14.40 -1.19 -0.86
C ASN A 368 -14.35 -0.66 0.58
N PRO A 369 -14.56 0.65 0.83
CA PRO A 369 -14.81 1.07 2.19
C PRO A 369 -16.09 0.32 2.55
N MET A 370 -16.01 -0.75 3.33
CA MET A 370 -17.16 -1.22 4.08
C MET A 370 -17.65 0.00 4.84
N GLY A 371 -18.68 0.63 4.29
CA GLY A 371 -19.60 1.41 5.09
C GLY A 371 -20.24 0.40 6.02
N ARG A 372 -20.13 0.69 7.32
CA ARG A 372 -21.14 0.42 8.34
C ARG A 372 -21.96 -0.84 8.08
N GLY A 373 -21.54 -1.93 8.70
CA GLY A 373 -22.52 -2.83 9.31
C GLY A 373 -22.77 -2.29 10.71
N ASP A 374 -23.91 -1.65 10.91
CA ASP A 374 -24.60 -1.73 12.18
C ASP A 374 -25.05 -3.19 12.29
N ASP A 375 -24.41 -3.94 13.18
CA ASP A 375 -24.90 -5.24 13.62
C ASP A 375 -25.79 -4.96 14.84
N THR A 376 -27.04 -4.59 14.55
CA THR A 376 -28.15 -4.81 15.46
C THR A 376 -28.54 -6.28 15.33
N THR A 377 -27.95 -7.13 16.16
CA THR A 377 -28.59 -8.36 16.59
C THR A 377 -28.76 -8.30 18.10
N LEU A 378 -30.02 -8.13 18.49
CA LEU A 378 -30.53 -8.38 19.82
C LEU A 378 -30.11 -9.79 20.25
N ASN A 379 -29.23 -9.90 21.23
CA ASN A 379 -29.20 -11.08 22.08
C ASN A 379 -30.26 -10.85 23.16
N LEU A 380 -31.45 -11.39 22.91
CA LEU A 380 -32.41 -11.73 23.96
C LEU A 380 -31.69 -12.67 24.93
N GLY A 381 -31.47 -12.18 26.15
CA GLY A 381 -30.95 -12.98 27.25
C GLY A 381 -31.94 -14.08 27.57
N VAL A 382 -31.50 -15.33 27.38
CA VAL A 382 -32.16 -16.51 27.96
C VAL A 382 -32.01 -16.39 29.47
N VAL A 383 -33.14 -16.15 30.13
CA VAL A 383 -33.31 -16.27 31.57
C VAL A 383 -33.04 -17.73 31.95
N ARG A 384 -31.95 -17.98 32.67
CA ARG A 384 -31.77 -19.23 33.41
C ARG A 384 -32.49 -19.10 34.74
N THR A 385 -33.63 -19.76 34.85
CA THR A 385 -34.25 -20.10 36.12
C THR A 385 -33.31 -21.03 36.90
N ARG A 386 -33.02 -20.66 38.15
CA ARG A 386 -32.50 -21.59 39.15
C ARG A 386 -33.71 -22.17 39.88
N ASN A 387 -33.95 -23.46 39.71
CA ASN A 387 -34.72 -24.29 40.62
C ASN A 387 -33.79 -25.44 41.03
N GLY A 388 -33.72 -25.72 42.33
CA GLY A 388 -32.87 -26.74 42.94
C GLY A 388 -31.73 -26.13 43.73
#